data_AF-A0A2V7D7P4-F1
#
_entry.id   AF-A0A2V7D7P4-F1
#
_cell.length_a   1.000
_cell.length_b   1.000
_cell.length_c   1.000
_cell.angle_alpha   90.00
_cell.angle_beta   90.00
_cell.angle_gamma   90.00
#
_symmetry.space_group_name_H-M   'P 1'
#
loop_
_entity.id
_entity.type
_entity.pdbx_description
1 polymer ?
#
loop_
_entity_poly.entity_id
_entity_poly.type
_entity_poly.pdbx_seq_one_letter_code
_entity_poly.pdbx_strand_id
1 'polypeptide(L)'
;MRLVSVQRGYDPRDFVLVAFGGAGPLHANALARELGIPTVLVPPNPGIASAIGMLMTDLRHEFVTTRRAHLDTLTPATLEALFAEFLKEGEARLDRDGVPLADRRMHRSVDLRYHGQSFELSVVVPPGSLTAADVARLRGEFDAAHERAYG
;
A
#
# COMPACT_ATOMS: atom_id res chain seq x y z
N MET A 1 -17.59 12.14 -4.71
CA MET A 1 -17.13 11.85 -3.33
C MET A 1 -17.94 10.75 -2.65
N ARG A 2 -19.28 10.73 -2.77
CA ARG A 2 -20.14 9.62 -2.29
C ARG A 2 -19.76 8.22 -2.84
N LEU A 3 -19.05 8.18 -3.97
CA LEU A 3 -18.61 6.94 -4.61
C LEU A 3 -17.52 6.19 -3.82
N VAL A 4 -16.58 6.86 -3.16
CA VAL A 4 -15.37 6.18 -2.63
C VAL A 4 -15.59 5.55 -1.24
N SER A 5 -16.43 6.16 -0.38
CA SER A 5 -16.75 5.63 0.95
C SER A 5 -17.84 4.55 0.91
N VAL A 6 -18.90 4.75 0.13
CA VAL A 6 -20.01 3.79 0.02
C VAL A 6 -19.61 2.53 -0.76
N GLN A 7 -18.73 2.62 -1.76
CA GLN A 7 -18.23 1.45 -2.50
C GLN A 7 -17.42 0.47 -1.64
N ARG A 8 -16.96 0.89 -0.45
CA ARG A 8 -16.25 0.03 0.50
C ARG A 8 -17.09 -0.37 1.71
N GLY A 9 -18.39 -0.06 1.72
CA GLY A 9 -19.32 -0.43 2.80
C GLY A 9 -19.19 0.39 4.08
N TYR A 10 -18.44 1.50 4.07
CA TYR A 10 -18.24 2.35 5.24
C TYR A 10 -19.32 3.43 5.35
N ASP A 11 -19.84 3.64 6.56
CA ASP A 11 -20.76 4.73 6.86
C ASP A 11 -19.99 6.05 7.05
N PRO A 12 -20.23 7.10 6.23
CA PRO A 12 -19.55 8.38 6.37
C PRO A 12 -19.70 9.05 7.75
N ARG A 13 -20.75 8.71 8.50
CA ARG A 13 -21.01 9.26 9.84
C ARG A 13 -19.95 8.88 10.87
N ASP A 14 -19.22 7.79 10.63
CA ASP A 14 -18.17 7.29 11.52
C ASP A 14 -16.80 7.95 11.25
N PHE A 15 -16.73 8.94 10.35
CA PHE A 15 -15.48 9.57 9.92
C PHE A 15 -15.45 11.08 10.16
N VAL A 16 -14.25 11.64 10.07
CA VAL A 16 -13.99 13.08 10.07
C VAL A 16 -13.64 13.51 8.64
N LEU A 17 -14.26 14.59 8.15
CA LEU A 17 -13.89 15.20 6.88
C LEU A 17 -12.68 16.12 7.11
N VAL A 18 -11.51 15.73 6.59
CA VAL A 18 -10.33 16.60 6.60
C VAL A 18 -10.32 17.49 5.36
N ALA A 19 -10.52 18.79 5.55
CA ALA A 19 -10.64 19.76 4.47
C ALA A 19 -9.35 20.58 4.29
N PHE A 20 -8.53 20.16 3.33
CA PHE A 20 -7.28 20.82 2.95
C PHE A 20 -7.29 21.26 1.46
N GLY A 21 -6.23 21.91 1.01
CA GLY A 21 -6.15 22.59 -0.29
C GLY A 21 -6.66 24.03 -0.21
N GLY A 22 -6.27 24.86 -1.18
CA GLY A 22 -6.54 26.31 -1.14
C GLY A 22 -8.02 26.68 -1.05
N ALA A 23 -8.90 25.86 -1.63
CA ALA A 23 -10.35 26.05 -1.62
C ALA A 23 -11.13 24.97 -0.85
N GLY A 24 -10.44 24.02 -0.19
CA GLY A 24 -11.06 22.90 0.51
C GLY A 24 -12.02 23.35 1.62
N PRO A 25 -11.55 24.20 2.57
CA PRO A 25 -12.39 24.69 3.66
C PRO A 25 -13.63 25.48 3.21
N LEU A 26 -13.57 26.15 2.03
CA LEU A 26 -14.70 26.95 1.51
C LEU A 26 -15.96 26.12 1.26
N HIS A 27 -15.79 24.85 0.88
CA HIS A 27 -16.89 23.94 0.50
C HIS A 27 -17.15 22.85 1.54
N ALA A 28 -16.28 22.72 2.55
CA ALA A 28 -16.26 21.59 3.46
C ALA A 28 -17.55 21.42 4.28
N ASN A 29 -18.16 22.51 4.73
CA ASN A 29 -19.41 22.46 5.50
C ASN A 29 -20.57 21.93 4.65
N ALA A 30 -20.74 22.46 3.43
CA ALA A 30 -21.79 22.00 2.51
C ALA A 30 -21.62 20.50 2.20
N LEU A 31 -20.37 20.07 1.94
CA LEU A 31 -20.06 18.68 1.65
C LEU A 31 -20.29 17.76 2.86
N ALA A 32 -19.87 18.18 4.07
CA ALA A 32 -20.08 17.40 5.29
C ALA A 32 -21.57 17.20 5.58
N ARG A 33 -22.39 18.25 5.40
CA ARG A 33 -23.85 18.16 5.54
C ARG A 33 -24.48 17.21 4.53
N GLU A 34 -24.07 17.28 3.27
CA GLU A 34 -24.58 16.38 2.21
C GLU A 34 -24.26 14.91 2.50
N LEU A 35 -23.07 14.66 3.07
CA LEU A 35 -22.59 13.31 3.39
C LEU A 35 -22.98 12.83 4.79
N GLY A 36 -23.61 13.67 5.63
CA GLY A 36 -23.94 13.35 7.01
C GLY A 36 -22.75 13.26 7.96
N ILE A 37 -21.59 13.81 7.58
CA ILE A 37 -20.37 13.77 8.37
C ILE A 37 -20.47 14.77 9.53
N PRO A 38 -20.37 14.35 10.80
CA PRO A 38 -20.61 15.23 11.95
C PRO A 38 -19.46 16.20 12.22
N THR A 39 -18.24 15.87 11.77
CA THR A 39 -17.02 16.62 12.12
C THR A 39 -16.21 16.98 10.88
N VAL A 40 -15.85 18.26 10.77
CA VAL A 40 -14.90 18.78 9.78
C VAL A 40 -13.63 19.24 10.48
N LEU A 41 -12.48 18.71 10.05
CA LEU A 41 -11.16 19.14 10.49
C LEU A 41 -10.50 19.99 9.40
N VAL A 42 -10.21 21.24 9.71
CA VAL A 42 -9.39 22.11 8.85
C VAL A 42 -7.99 22.22 9.46
N PRO A 43 -6.94 21.66 8.83
CA PRO A 43 -5.60 21.75 9.36
C PRO A 43 -5.06 23.19 9.27
N PRO A 44 -4.07 23.57 10.09
CA PRO A 44 -3.35 24.83 9.92
C PRO A 44 -2.77 24.94 8.51
N ASN A 45 -2.86 26.13 7.90
CA ASN A 45 -2.39 26.39 6.54
C ASN A 45 -2.91 25.36 5.50
N PRO A 46 -4.24 25.22 5.35
CA PRO A 46 -4.83 24.16 4.53
C PRO A 46 -4.37 24.23 3.07
N GLY A 47 -4.03 25.43 2.57
CA GLY A 47 -3.51 25.64 1.21
C GLY A 47 -2.18 24.96 0.90
N ILE A 48 -1.37 24.61 1.90
CA ILE A 48 -0.03 24.00 1.71
C ILE A 48 0.09 22.59 2.29
N ALA A 49 -1.03 21.99 2.71
CA ALA A 49 -1.02 20.67 3.35
C ALA A 49 -0.31 19.59 2.51
N SER A 50 -0.44 19.63 1.18
CA SER A 50 0.25 18.69 0.29
C SER A 50 1.78 18.86 0.30
N ALA A 51 2.28 20.09 0.42
CA ALA A 51 3.72 20.36 0.52
C ALA A 51 4.27 19.89 1.87
N ILE A 52 3.51 20.11 2.95
CA ILE A 52 3.85 19.58 4.28
C ILE A 52 3.87 18.05 4.23
N GLY A 53 2.89 17.41 3.59
CA GLY A 53 2.87 15.97 3.40
C GLY A 53 4.15 15.45 2.73
N MET A 54 4.60 16.09 1.66
CA MET A 54 5.85 15.74 0.97
C MET A 54 7.10 15.88 1.86
N LEU A 55 7.14 16.88 2.74
CA LEU A 55 8.26 17.07 3.67
C LEU A 55 8.28 16.05 4.82
N MET A 56 7.10 15.54 5.19
CA MET A 56 6.94 14.62 6.31
C MET A 56 6.98 13.15 5.89
N THR A 57 6.90 12.85 4.59
CA THR A 57 6.93 11.48 4.08
C THR A 57 8.33 10.89 4.11
N ASP A 58 8.42 9.62 4.49
CA ASP A 58 9.64 8.85 4.38
C ASP A 58 10.09 8.73 2.93
N LEU A 59 11.42 8.74 2.71
CA LEU A 59 11.99 8.41 1.41
C LEU A 59 11.73 6.94 1.10
N ARG A 60 10.99 6.67 0.03
CA ARG A 60 10.65 5.32 -0.43
C ARG A 60 11.00 5.16 -1.90
N HIS A 61 11.64 4.02 -2.20
CA HIS A 61 11.82 3.53 -3.57
C HIS A 61 11.02 2.26 -3.76
N GLU A 62 10.38 2.12 -4.92
CA GLU A 62 9.55 0.97 -5.25
C GLU A 62 9.99 0.40 -6.60
N PHE A 63 10.24 -0.91 -6.61
CA PHE A 63 10.70 -1.65 -7.78
C PHE A 63 9.71 -2.78 -8.04
N VAL A 64 9.24 -2.88 -9.28
CA VAL A 64 8.22 -3.86 -9.69
C VAL A 64 8.63 -4.48 -11.02
N THR A 65 8.47 -5.80 -11.12
CA THR A 65 8.59 -6.52 -12.40
C THR A 65 7.50 -7.57 -12.52
N THR A 66 7.10 -7.89 -13.75
CA THR A 66 6.10 -8.93 -14.01
C THR A 66 6.80 -10.21 -14.45
N ARG A 67 6.65 -11.27 -13.65
CA ARG A 67 7.00 -12.64 -14.01
C ARG A 67 5.80 -13.54 -13.71
N ARG A 68 5.32 -14.27 -14.72
CA ARG A 68 4.19 -15.19 -14.54
C ARG A 68 4.72 -16.59 -14.26
N ALA A 69 4.31 -17.15 -13.14
CA ALA A 69 4.58 -18.52 -12.74
C ALA A 69 3.38 -19.05 -11.94
N HIS A 70 3.20 -20.36 -11.92
CA HIS A 70 2.28 -20.97 -10.97
C HIS A 70 2.94 -20.97 -9.59
N LEU A 71 2.17 -20.61 -8.55
CA LEU A 71 2.67 -20.57 -7.18
C LEU A 71 3.29 -21.92 -6.77
N ASP A 72 2.68 -23.02 -7.20
CA ASP A 72 3.12 -24.39 -6.89
C ASP A 72 4.46 -24.77 -7.57
N THR A 73 4.93 -23.94 -8.52
CA THR A 73 6.24 -24.11 -9.19
C THR A 73 7.34 -23.23 -8.59
N LEU A 74 6.98 -22.31 -7.69
CA LEU A 74 7.95 -21.42 -7.05
C LEU A 74 8.69 -22.14 -5.94
N THR A 75 10.00 -21.97 -5.93
CA THR A 75 10.87 -22.41 -4.83
C THR A 75 11.38 -21.20 -4.06
N PRO A 76 11.80 -21.38 -2.79
CA PRO A 76 12.44 -20.30 -2.04
C PRO A 76 13.60 -19.67 -2.80
N ALA A 77 14.48 -20.49 -3.40
CA ALA A 77 15.63 -20.03 -4.16
C ALA A 77 15.24 -19.19 -5.38
N THR A 78 14.20 -19.60 -6.12
CA THR A 78 13.71 -18.83 -7.27
C THR A 78 13.19 -17.46 -6.83
N LEU A 79 12.42 -17.42 -5.74
CA LEU A 79 11.82 -16.18 -5.26
C LEU A 79 12.87 -15.24 -4.63
N GLU A 80 13.84 -15.78 -3.90
CA GLU A 80 14.99 -15.02 -3.40
C GLU A 80 15.82 -14.42 -4.53
N ALA A 81 16.09 -15.17 -5.60
CA ALA A 81 16.84 -14.67 -6.75
C ALA A 81 16.12 -13.49 -7.41
N LEU A 82 14.79 -13.54 -7.54
CA LEU A 82 13.98 -12.43 -8.05
C LEU A 82 14.08 -11.19 -7.16
N PHE A 83 14.05 -11.36 -5.83
CA PHE A 83 14.18 -10.23 -4.91
C PHE A 83 15.60 -9.70 -4.79
N ALA A 84 16.63 -10.52 -4.99
CA ALA A 84 18.02 -10.13 -4.82
C ALA A 84 18.41 -8.96 -5.73
N GLU A 85 17.89 -8.94 -6.97
CA GLU A 85 18.10 -7.82 -7.90
C GLU A 85 17.53 -6.51 -7.35
N PHE A 86 16.28 -6.53 -6.86
CA PHE A 86 15.63 -5.36 -6.29
C PHE A 86 16.24 -4.89 -4.98
N LEU A 87 16.63 -5.82 -4.10
CA LEU A 87 17.27 -5.49 -2.83
C LEU A 87 18.59 -4.79 -3.08
N LYS A 88 19.42 -5.31 -4.00
CA LYS A 88 20.69 -4.68 -4.38
C LYS A 88 20.48 -3.28 -4.97
N GLU A 89 19.49 -3.13 -5.86
CA GLU A 89 19.19 -1.82 -6.45
C GLU A 89 18.67 -0.81 -5.40
N GLY A 90 17.79 -1.27 -4.51
CA GLY A 90 17.23 -0.48 -3.41
C GLY A 90 18.30 -0.04 -2.41
N GLU A 91 19.20 -0.93 -2.00
CA GLU A 91 20.35 -0.60 -1.15
C GLU A 91 21.23 0.46 -1.80
N ALA A 92 21.60 0.26 -3.07
CA ALA A 92 22.42 1.22 -3.81
C ALA A 92 21.73 2.58 -3.97
N ARG A 93 20.38 2.61 -4.05
CA ARG A 93 19.62 3.87 -4.12
C ARG A 93 19.62 4.59 -2.78
N LEU A 94 19.35 3.87 -1.69
CA LEU A 94 19.37 4.43 -0.33
C LEU A 94 20.77 4.89 0.09
N ASP A 95 21.84 4.22 -0.39
CA ASP A 95 23.22 4.68 -0.24
C ASP A 95 23.43 6.04 -0.93
N ARG A 96 23.00 6.18 -2.19
CA ARG A 96 23.12 7.45 -2.93
C ARG A 96 22.36 8.58 -2.28
N ASP A 97 21.21 8.27 -1.69
CA ASP A 97 20.37 9.23 -1.00
C ASP A 97 20.84 9.50 0.45
N GLY A 98 21.91 8.84 0.92
CA GLY A 98 22.55 9.09 2.22
C GLY A 98 21.80 8.55 3.43
N VAL A 99 20.89 7.58 3.25
CA VAL A 99 20.06 7.03 4.34
C VAL A 99 20.89 6.08 5.22
N PRO A 100 21.00 6.26 6.55
CA PRO A 100 21.75 5.35 7.42
C PRO A 100 21.19 3.93 7.41
N LEU A 101 22.05 2.90 7.51
CA LEU A 101 21.61 1.49 7.49
C LEU A 101 20.55 1.17 8.56
N ALA A 102 20.64 1.79 9.75
CA ALA A 102 19.70 1.58 10.85
C ALA A 102 18.28 2.08 10.54
N ASP A 103 18.13 3.00 9.58
CA ASP A 103 16.85 3.60 9.19
C ASP A 103 16.26 2.95 7.94
N ARG A 104 16.95 1.98 7.34
CA ARG A 104 16.49 1.30 6.12
C ARG A 104 15.53 0.18 6.46
N ARG A 105 14.46 0.06 5.68
CA ARG A 105 13.51 -1.05 5.72
C ARG A 105 13.27 -1.57 4.32
N MET A 106 13.35 -2.88 4.16
CA MET A 106 13.07 -3.56 2.89
C MET A 106 11.77 -4.33 3.02
N HIS A 107 10.81 -4.00 2.16
CA HIS A 107 9.52 -4.67 2.10
C HIS A 107 9.44 -5.44 0.78
N ARG A 108 9.02 -6.70 0.87
CA ARG A 108 8.88 -7.61 -0.28
C ARG A 108 7.43 -8.05 -0.37
N SER A 109 6.92 -8.14 -1.59
CA SER A 109 5.57 -8.63 -1.86
C SER A 109 5.52 -9.32 -3.21
N VAL A 110 4.52 -10.17 -3.39
CA VAL A 110 4.16 -10.78 -4.66
C VAL A 110 2.69 -10.53 -4.94
N ASP A 111 2.36 -10.31 -6.20
CA ASP A 111 0.98 -10.18 -6.65
C ASP A 111 0.46 -11.54 -7.11
N LEU A 112 -0.63 -12.00 -6.48
CA LEU A 112 -1.23 -13.32 -6.69
C LEU A 112 -2.67 -13.18 -7.18
N ARG A 113 -3.12 -14.16 -7.98
CA ARG A 113 -4.50 -14.28 -8.43
C ARG A 113 -4.86 -15.73 -8.70
N TYR A 114 -6.15 -16.05 -8.61
CA TYR A 114 -6.63 -17.35 -9.10
C TYR A 114 -6.50 -17.44 -10.63
N HIS A 115 -6.29 -18.66 -11.12
CA HIS A 115 -6.27 -18.90 -12.55
C HIS A 115 -7.62 -18.51 -13.18
N GLY A 116 -7.58 -17.67 -14.22
CA GLY A 116 -8.79 -17.15 -14.88
C GLY A 116 -9.34 -15.85 -14.29
N GLN A 117 -8.84 -15.37 -13.15
CA GLN A 117 -9.24 -14.08 -12.55
C GLN A 117 -8.51 -12.90 -13.21
N SER A 118 -9.14 -11.73 -13.30
CA SER A 118 -8.54 -10.52 -13.89
C SER A 118 -7.89 -9.57 -12.90
N PHE A 119 -8.04 -9.80 -11.60
CA PHE A 119 -7.54 -8.94 -10.53
C PHE A 119 -6.54 -9.68 -9.66
N GLU A 120 -5.53 -8.96 -9.19
CA GLU A 120 -4.43 -9.46 -8.37
C GLU A 120 -4.51 -8.85 -6.97
N LEU A 121 -4.05 -9.61 -5.98
CA LEU A 121 -3.89 -9.17 -4.60
C LEU A 121 -2.42 -9.29 -4.20
N SER A 122 -1.91 -8.23 -3.59
CA SER A 122 -0.53 -8.19 -3.11
C SER A 122 -0.41 -8.89 -1.77
N VAL A 123 0.49 -9.87 -1.68
CA VAL A 123 0.79 -10.65 -0.48
C VAL A 123 2.21 -10.36 -0.05
N VAL A 124 2.38 -10.04 1.24
CA VAL A 124 3.68 -9.69 1.81
C VAL A 124 4.54 -10.94 1.92
N VAL A 125 5.80 -10.83 1.51
CA VAL A 125 6.80 -11.88 1.72
C VAL A 125 7.65 -11.49 2.93
N PRO A 126 7.81 -12.38 3.94
CA PRO A 126 8.60 -12.08 5.14
C PRO A 126 10.03 -11.73 4.76
N PRO A 127 10.77 -10.90 5.51
CA PRO A 127 12.18 -10.55 5.22
C PRO A 127 13.15 -11.71 5.50
N GLY A 128 14.40 -11.62 5.02
CA GLY A 128 15.44 -12.63 5.24
C GLY A 128 15.42 -13.81 4.27
N SER A 129 16.08 -14.90 4.64
CA SER A 129 16.08 -16.13 3.84
C SER A 129 14.72 -16.82 3.93
N LEU A 130 14.23 -17.29 2.79
CA LEU A 130 12.95 -17.96 2.65
C LEU A 130 13.09 -19.46 2.84
N THR A 131 12.12 -20.05 3.54
CA THR A 131 11.96 -21.49 3.66
C THR A 131 10.84 -21.99 2.74
N ALA A 132 10.77 -23.30 2.53
CA ALA A 132 9.65 -23.89 1.80
C ALA A 132 8.29 -23.61 2.49
N ALA A 133 8.29 -23.48 3.82
CA ALA A 133 7.10 -23.14 4.59
C ALA A 133 6.64 -21.71 4.32
N ASP A 134 7.57 -20.76 4.14
CA ASP A 134 7.22 -19.36 3.81
C ASP A 134 6.54 -19.26 2.44
N VAL A 135 7.06 -20.00 1.44
CA VAL A 135 6.44 -20.06 0.11
C VAL A 135 5.06 -20.72 0.18
N ALA A 136 4.92 -21.81 0.93
CA ALA A 136 3.63 -22.49 1.11
C ALA A 136 2.58 -21.61 1.79
N ARG A 137 3.00 -20.73 2.71
CA ARG A 137 2.12 -19.77 3.39
C ARG A 137 1.54 -18.71 2.47
N LEU A 138 2.22 -18.34 1.38
CA LEU A 138 1.75 -17.30 0.46
C LEU A 138 0.37 -17.62 -0.10
N ARG A 139 0.06 -18.90 -0.34
CA ARG A 139 -1.27 -19.34 -0.76
C ARG A 139 -2.32 -19.02 0.30
N GLY A 140 -2.09 -19.44 1.54
CA GLY A 140 -3.03 -19.21 2.63
C GLY A 140 -3.23 -17.72 2.93
N GLU A 141 -2.18 -16.91 2.82
CA GLU A 141 -2.27 -15.45 2.98
C GLU A 141 -3.02 -14.80 1.82
N PHE A 142 -2.84 -15.29 0.59
CA PHE A 142 -3.64 -14.88 -0.57
C PHE A 142 -5.12 -15.25 -0.37
N ASP A 143 -5.43 -16.49 -0.01
CA ASP A 143 -6.80 -16.97 0.17
C ASP A 143 -7.53 -16.13 1.23
N ALA A 144 -6.86 -15.85 2.37
CA ALA A 144 -7.40 -14.98 3.42
C ALA A 144 -7.52 -13.51 3.01
N ALA A 145 -6.62 -13.00 2.16
CA ALA A 145 -6.75 -11.65 1.59
C ALA A 145 -7.91 -11.57 0.60
N HIS A 146 -8.12 -12.62 -0.20
CA HIS A 146 -9.19 -12.73 -1.17
C HIS A 146 -10.56 -12.80 -0.48
N GLU A 147 -10.71 -13.64 0.55
CA GLU A 147 -11.94 -13.72 1.35
C GLU A 147 -12.30 -12.36 1.96
N ARG A 148 -11.32 -11.66 2.54
CA ARG A 148 -11.54 -10.31 3.10
C ARG A 148 -11.96 -9.28 2.06
N ALA A 149 -11.46 -9.41 0.83
CA ALA A 149 -11.72 -8.45 -0.24
C ALA A 149 -13.04 -8.72 -0.98
N TYR A 150 -13.45 -9.98 -1.11
CA TYR A 150 -14.52 -10.39 -2.01
C TYR A 150 -15.63 -11.25 -1.39
N GLY A 151 -15.50 -11.70 -0.14
CA GLY A 151 -16.45 -12.64 0.50
C GLY A 151 -16.14 -14.06 0.08
#